data_AF-A0AAE4CVA5-F1
#
_entry.id   AF-A0AAE4CVA5-F1
#
_cell.length_a   1.000
_cell.length_b   1.000
_cell.length_c   1.000
_cell.angle_alpha   90.00
_cell.angle_beta   90.00
_cell.angle_gamma   90.00
#
_symmetry.space_group_name_H-M   'P 1'
#
loop_
_entity.id
_entity.type
_entity.pdbx_description
1 polymer ?
#
loop_
_entity_poly.entity_id
_entity_poly.type
_entity_poly.pdbx_seq_one_letter_code
_entity_poly.pdbx_strand_id
1 'polypeptide(L)'
;MAKKLAMAWLLAALLTLAACSGGPDRAEYIRRAEQVCLKFSDLAAQIPRPSDVNDAAAQAEYLRRSAEVNQQQVDELRALERPADDQSTLTEIYDEVDRVIARELEAANLLDQGDERWRSKLLEMTTAARNSNARIDEYGMKRCGSEQA
;
A
#
# COMPACT_ATOMS: atom_id res chain seq x y z
N MET A 1 45.67 -5.08 56.92
CA MET A 1 45.47 -6.44 56.37
C MET A 1 44.23 -6.37 55.49
N ALA A 2 44.38 -6.11 54.18
CA ALA A 2 44.42 -7.10 53.07
C ALA A 2 43.09 -7.88 52.97
N LYS A 3 42.25 -7.73 51.92
CA LYS A 3 42.44 -8.08 50.49
C LYS A 3 41.43 -7.26 49.66
N LYS A 4 41.80 -6.46 48.64
CA LYS A 4 42.20 -6.80 47.26
C LYS A 4 41.29 -7.80 46.52
N LEU A 5 40.57 -7.27 45.54
CA LEU A 5 40.39 -7.77 44.16
C LEU A 5 39.80 -9.18 43.97
N ALA A 6 38.59 -9.26 43.40
CA ALA A 6 38.25 -10.32 42.45
C ALA A 6 37.06 -9.92 41.56
N MET A 7 37.28 -10.07 40.25
CA MET A 7 36.31 -10.30 39.17
C MET A 7 35.20 -9.25 38.95
N ALA A 8 35.21 -8.33 37.97
CA ALA A 8 35.65 -8.42 36.58
C ALA A 8 35.28 -9.78 35.95
N TRP A 9 34.26 -9.83 35.11
CA TRP A 9 33.90 -10.86 34.11
C TRP A 9 32.38 -11.08 34.09
N LEU A 10 31.67 -10.40 33.19
CA LEU A 10 30.42 -10.81 32.50
C LEU A 10 29.71 -9.60 31.84
N LEU A 11 30.44 -8.79 31.09
CA LEU A 11 29.91 -7.69 30.26
C LEU A 11 30.29 -7.89 28.78
N ALA A 12 30.15 -9.12 28.29
CA ALA A 12 30.56 -9.49 26.93
C ALA A 12 29.52 -10.41 26.24
N ALA A 13 28.24 -10.01 26.22
CA ALA A 13 27.19 -10.76 25.53
C ALA A 13 26.09 -9.89 24.89
N LEU A 14 26.39 -8.65 24.49
CA LEU A 14 25.39 -7.72 23.93
C LEU A 14 25.74 -7.13 22.55
N LEU A 15 26.67 -7.72 21.79
CA LEU A 15 27.12 -7.19 20.50
C LEU A 15 27.06 -8.20 19.34
N THR A 16 25.97 -8.97 19.23
CA THR A 16 25.70 -9.79 18.03
C THR A 16 24.32 -9.54 17.44
N LEU A 17 23.79 -8.31 17.57
CA LEU A 17 22.91 -7.80 16.51
C LEU A 17 23.83 -7.35 15.38
N ALA A 18 24.35 -8.33 14.64
CA ALA A 18 24.80 -8.09 13.30
C ALA A 18 23.59 -7.50 12.56
N ALA A 19 23.59 -6.19 12.44
CA ALA A 19 22.79 -5.48 11.48
C ALA A 19 23.20 -6.03 10.11
N CYS A 20 22.49 -7.06 9.64
CA CYS A 20 22.41 -7.35 8.22
C CYS A 20 21.87 -6.06 7.58
N SER A 21 22.77 -5.31 6.94
CA SER A 21 22.49 -4.00 6.34
C SER A 21 21.71 -4.09 5.02
N GLY A 22 21.00 -5.19 4.79
CA GLY A 22 20.08 -5.38 3.68
C GLY A 22 18.78 -5.82 4.32
N GLY A 23 17.68 -5.11 4.02
CA GLY A 23 16.37 -5.32 4.63
C GLY A 23 15.83 -6.75 4.46
N PRO A 24 14.52 -6.97 4.71
CA PRO A 24 13.96 -8.31 4.58
C PRO A 24 14.19 -8.85 3.18
N ASP A 25 14.27 -10.18 3.06
CA ASP A 25 14.23 -10.79 1.74
C ASP A 25 12.87 -10.51 1.07
N ARG A 26 12.84 -10.65 -0.26
CA ARG A 26 11.64 -10.37 -1.06
C ARG A 26 10.44 -11.19 -0.62
N ALA A 27 10.63 -12.45 -0.21
CA ALA A 27 9.53 -13.31 0.19
C ALA A 27 8.92 -12.88 1.53
N GLU A 28 9.76 -12.49 2.50
CA GLU A 28 9.30 -11.92 3.76
C GLU A 28 8.54 -10.63 3.55
N TYR A 29 9.07 -9.73 2.72
CA TYR A 29 8.39 -8.48 2.36
C TYR A 29 7.01 -8.76 1.74
N ILE A 30 6.93 -9.63 0.73
CA ILE A 30 5.66 -9.98 0.07
C ILE A 30 4.64 -10.49 1.10
N ARG A 31 5.04 -11.40 2.00
CA ARG A 31 4.12 -11.90 3.04
C ARG A 31 3.58 -10.79 3.94
N ARG A 32 4.41 -9.81 4.31
CA ARG A 32 3.97 -8.67 5.14
C ARG A 32 3.05 -7.74 4.35
N ALA A 33 3.39 -7.42 3.11
CA ALA A 33 2.57 -6.61 2.22
C ALA A 33 1.18 -7.24 1.98
N GLU A 34 1.11 -8.55 1.77
CA GLU A 34 -0.13 -9.31 1.63
C GLU A 34 -1.07 -9.18 2.84
N GLN A 35 -0.53 -9.11 4.07
CA GLN A 35 -1.35 -8.88 5.27
C GLN A 35 -1.93 -7.47 5.30
N VAL A 36 -1.14 -6.47 4.87
CA VAL A 36 -1.62 -5.10 4.73
C VAL A 36 -2.75 -5.05 3.71
N CYS A 37 -2.57 -5.67 2.54
CA CYS A 37 -3.60 -5.69 1.50
C CYS A 37 -4.86 -6.46 1.91
N LEU A 38 -4.75 -7.52 2.72
CA LEU A 38 -5.92 -8.18 3.31
C LEU A 38 -6.71 -7.24 4.20
N LYS A 39 -6.04 -6.55 5.13
CA LYS A 39 -6.67 -5.58 6.04
C LYS A 39 -7.42 -4.49 5.26
N PHE A 40 -6.82 -3.95 4.21
CA PHE A 40 -7.44 -2.87 3.44
C PHE A 40 -8.50 -3.35 2.44
N SER A 41 -8.41 -4.59 1.94
CA SER A 41 -9.50 -5.23 1.21
C SER A 41 -10.75 -5.37 2.09
N ASP A 42 -10.59 -5.80 3.36
CA ASP A 42 -11.69 -5.87 4.33
C ASP A 42 -12.31 -4.48 4.62
N LEU A 43 -11.49 -3.42 4.65
CA LEU A 43 -11.96 -2.04 4.81
C LEU A 43 -12.69 -1.55 3.55
N ALA A 44 -12.16 -1.84 2.37
CA ALA A 44 -12.77 -1.48 1.09
C ALA A 44 -14.13 -2.16 0.91
N ALA A 45 -14.27 -3.42 1.33
CA ALA A 45 -15.54 -4.16 1.29
C ALA A 45 -16.65 -3.53 2.15
N GLN A 46 -16.30 -2.69 3.13
CA GLN A 46 -17.24 -1.97 3.97
C GLN A 46 -17.68 -0.62 3.37
N ILE A 47 -17.10 -0.19 2.24
CA ILE A 47 -17.51 1.03 1.54
C ILE A 47 -18.81 0.73 0.78
N PRO A 48 -19.94 1.40 1.10
CA PRO A 48 -21.20 1.20 0.40
C PRO A 48 -21.06 1.56 -1.08
N ARG A 49 -21.33 0.59 -1.96
CA ARG A 49 -21.38 0.84 -3.41
C ARG A 49 -22.70 1.54 -3.75
N PRO A 50 -22.67 2.62 -4.54
CA PRO A 50 -23.89 3.28 -5.01
C PRO A 50 -24.76 2.32 -5.81
N SER A 51 -26.05 2.23 -5.48
CA SER A 51 -27.02 1.38 -6.19
C SER A 51 -27.53 2.02 -7.48
N ASP A 52 -27.48 3.35 -7.57
CA ASP A 52 -27.80 4.11 -8.78
C ASP A 52 -26.54 4.76 -9.33
N VAL A 53 -26.17 4.36 -10.54
CA VAL A 53 -25.00 4.91 -11.25
C VAL A 53 -25.17 6.37 -11.67
N ASN A 54 -26.40 6.89 -11.64
CA ASN A 54 -26.73 8.28 -11.95
C ASN A 54 -26.76 9.18 -10.71
N ASP A 55 -26.68 8.62 -9.50
CA ASP A 55 -26.52 9.42 -8.28
C ASP A 55 -25.08 9.91 -8.17
N ALA A 56 -24.83 11.07 -8.78
CA ALA A 56 -23.49 11.65 -8.84
C ALA A 56 -22.89 11.90 -7.45
N ALA A 57 -23.71 12.26 -6.46
CA ALA A 57 -23.25 12.51 -5.10
C ALA A 57 -22.80 11.20 -4.42
N ALA A 58 -23.59 10.13 -4.53
CA ALA A 58 -23.21 8.82 -4.00
C ALA A 58 -21.95 8.27 -4.69
N GLN A 59 -21.82 8.47 -6.01
CA GLN A 59 -20.64 8.07 -6.78
C GLN A 59 -19.39 8.85 -6.36
N ALA A 60 -19.50 10.16 -6.16
CA ALA A 60 -18.38 10.99 -5.70
C ALA A 60 -17.92 10.59 -4.30
N GLU A 61 -18.86 10.33 -3.39
CA GLU A 61 -18.57 9.87 -2.03
C GLU A 61 -17.87 8.50 -2.03
N TYR A 62 -18.36 7.56 -2.84
CA TYR A 62 -17.73 6.24 -3.00
C TYR A 62 -16.27 6.35 -3.46
N LEU A 63 -16.00 7.16 -4.49
CA LEU A 63 -14.64 7.36 -5.02
C LEU A 63 -13.71 8.00 -3.98
N ARG A 64 -14.19 8.96 -3.19
CA ARG A 64 -13.39 9.56 -2.11
C ARG A 64 -13.03 8.56 -1.03
N ARG A 65 -13.99 7.77 -0.58
CA ARG A 65 -13.75 6.74 0.44
C ARG A 65 -12.83 5.64 -0.08
N SER A 66 -12.96 5.26 -1.35
CA SER A 66 -12.02 4.33 -2.03
C SER A 66 -10.60 4.90 -2.02
N ALA A 67 -10.45 6.15 -2.46
CA ALA A 67 -9.15 6.84 -2.48
C ALA A 67 -8.52 6.95 -1.09
N GLU A 68 -9.31 7.23 -0.05
CA GLU A 68 -8.82 7.27 1.33
C GLU A 68 -8.28 5.91 1.81
N VAL A 69 -9.02 4.82 1.55
CA VAL A 69 -8.59 3.46 1.90
C VAL A 69 -7.33 3.07 1.13
N ASN A 70 -7.28 3.36 -0.17
CA ASN A 70 -6.10 3.12 -1.01
C ASN A 70 -4.87 3.91 -0.53
N GLN A 71 -5.07 5.16 -0.08
CA GLN A 71 -4.00 5.98 0.47
C GLN A 71 -3.45 5.38 1.77
N GLN A 72 -4.32 4.97 2.68
CA GLN A 72 -3.91 4.32 3.92
C GLN A 72 -3.16 3.00 3.66
N GLN A 73 -3.60 2.23 2.65
CA GLN A 73 -2.92 1.01 2.22
C GLN A 73 -1.50 1.29 1.71
N VAL A 74 -1.33 2.25 0.79
CA VAL A 74 0.00 2.56 0.25
C VAL A 74 0.92 3.15 1.33
N ASP A 75 0.39 3.93 2.26
CA ASP A 75 1.15 4.47 3.39
C ASP A 75 1.66 3.36 4.33
N GLU A 76 0.82 2.37 4.64
CA GLU A 76 1.21 1.23 5.47
C GLU A 76 2.20 0.30 4.74
N LEU A 77 2.05 0.11 3.43
CA LEU A 77 3.01 -0.60 2.59
C LEU A 77 4.37 0.12 2.53
N ARG A 78 4.37 1.45 2.44
CA ARG A 78 5.59 2.29 2.48
C ARG A 78 6.29 2.25 3.84
N ALA A 79 5.55 2.02 4.92
CA ALA A 79 6.11 1.87 6.26
C ALA A 79 6.80 0.51 6.49
N LEU A 80 6.57 -0.49 5.62
CA LEU A 80 7.30 -1.75 5.68
C LEU A 80 8.76 -1.53 5.28
N GLU A 81 9.68 -2.20 5.99
CA GLU A 81 11.06 -2.30 5.55
C GLU A 81 11.11 -3.04 4.20
N ARG A 82 11.68 -2.40 3.19
CA ARG A 82 11.71 -2.91 1.81
C ARG A 82 13.01 -3.68 1.54
N PRO A 83 12.99 -4.73 0.70
CA PRO A 83 14.21 -5.40 0.25
C PRO A 83 15.14 -4.39 -0.42
N ALA A 84 16.43 -4.44 -0.11
CA ALA A 84 17.41 -3.45 -0.59
C ALA A 84 17.45 -3.36 -2.12
N ASP A 85 17.34 -4.50 -2.79
CA ASP A 85 17.43 -4.61 -4.25
C ASP A 85 16.12 -4.20 -4.97
N ASP A 86 15.00 -4.13 -4.24
CA ASP A 86 13.66 -3.89 -4.80
C ASP A 86 13.14 -2.47 -4.54
N GLN A 87 13.95 -1.59 -3.91
CA GLN A 87 13.52 -0.23 -3.51
C GLN A 87 12.97 0.59 -4.70
N SER A 88 13.62 0.54 -5.86
CA SER A 88 13.18 1.27 -7.06
C SER A 88 11.88 0.70 -7.61
N THR A 89 11.83 -0.63 -7.79
CA THR A 89 10.65 -1.36 -8.28
C THR A 89 9.43 -1.07 -7.41
N LEU A 90 9.57 -1.12 -6.09
CA LEU A 90 8.49 -0.82 -5.16
C LEU A 90 8.07 0.66 -5.19
N THR A 91 9.01 1.57 -5.38
CA THR A 91 8.69 2.99 -5.55
C THR A 91 7.85 3.22 -6.81
N GLU A 92 8.23 2.63 -7.93
CA GLU A 92 7.46 2.72 -9.18
C GLU A 92 6.04 2.13 -9.04
N ILE A 93 5.91 1.02 -8.33
CA ILE A 93 4.61 0.42 -8.01
C ILE A 93 3.75 1.39 -7.19
N TYR A 94 4.30 1.98 -6.13
CA TYR A 94 3.55 2.92 -5.29
C TYR A 94 3.18 4.20 -6.04
N ASP A 95 4.05 4.69 -6.91
CA ASP A 95 3.76 5.86 -7.73
C ASP A 95 2.62 5.58 -8.74
N GLU A 96 2.48 4.35 -9.24
CA GLU A 96 1.31 3.95 -10.04
C GLU A 96 0.02 3.94 -9.20
N VAL A 97 0.07 3.45 -7.96
CA VAL A 97 -1.07 3.48 -7.05
C VAL A 97 -1.48 4.92 -6.71
N ASP A 98 -0.53 5.79 -6.41
CA ASP A 98 -0.80 7.23 -6.19
C ASP A 98 -1.47 7.87 -7.42
N ARG A 99 -1.06 7.49 -8.63
CA ARG A 99 -1.71 7.94 -9.87
C ARG A 99 -3.14 7.41 -10.03
N VAL A 100 -3.49 6.25 -9.46
CA VAL A 100 -4.86 5.75 -9.44
C VAL A 100 -5.69 6.55 -8.43
N ILE A 101 -5.18 6.76 -7.22
CA ILE A 101 -5.80 7.56 -6.15
C ILE A 101 -6.11 8.97 -6.65
N ALA A 102 -5.15 9.62 -7.31
CA ALA A 102 -5.34 10.96 -7.86
C ALA A 102 -6.49 11.01 -8.89
N ARG A 103 -6.65 9.96 -9.71
CA ARG A 103 -7.74 9.86 -10.69
C ARG A 103 -9.10 9.58 -10.04
N GLU A 104 -9.14 8.81 -8.95
CA GLU A 104 -10.36 8.63 -8.15
C GLU A 104 -10.85 9.99 -7.62
N LEU A 105 -9.96 10.77 -7.03
CA LEU A 105 -10.27 12.11 -6.49
C LEU A 105 -10.65 13.10 -7.60
N GLU A 106 -9.97 13.07 -8.75
CA GLU A 106 -10.34 13.89 -9.90
C GLU A 106 -11.75 13.55 -10.41
N ALA A 107 -12.05 12.25 -10.55
CA ALA A 107 -13.38 11.80 -10.98
C ALA A 107 -14.48 12.19 -9.98
N ALA A 108 -14.23 12.10 -8.67
CA ALA A 108 -15.15 12.58 -7.64
C ALA A 108 -15.42 14.08 -7.76
N ASN A 109 -14.38 14.89 -8.00
CA ASN A 109 -14.52 16.33 -8.17
C ASN A 109 -15.30 16.70 -9.45
N LEU A 110 -15.13 15.93 -10.54
CA LEU A 110 -15.89 16.14 -11.78
C LEU A 110 -17.38 15.78 -11.61
N LEU A 111 -17.69 14.73 -10.84
CA LEU A 111 -19.06 14.37 -10.48
C LEU A 111 -19.76 15.50 -9.72
N ASP A 112 -19.11 16.07 -8.70
CA ASP A 112 -19.64 17.22 -7.94
C ASP A 112 -19.92 18.44 -8.83
N GLN A 113 -19.11 18.63 -9.87
CA GLN A 113 -19.24 19.75 -10.81
C GLN A 113 -20.29 19.49 -11.90
N GLY A 114 -20.86 18.28 -11.98
CA GLY A 114 -21.73 17.87 -13.10
C GLY A 114 -20.98 17.82 -14.44
N ASP A 115 -19.66 17.64 -14.42
CA ASP A 115 -18.81 17.63 -15.61
C ASP A 115 -18.70 16.22 -16.20
N GLU A 116 -19.32 16.00 -17.36
CA GLU A 116 -19.35 14.71 -18.08
C GLU A 116 -17.97 14.07 -18.36
N ARG A 117 -16.86 14.81 -18.22
CA ARG A 117 -15.51 14.25 -18.26
C ARG A 117 -15.26 13.19 -17.18
N TRP A 118 -16.09 13.12 -16.13
CA TRP A 118 -16.00 12.05 -15.12
C TRP A 118 -16.04 10.66 -15.76
N ARG A 119 -16.80 10.48 -16.86
CA ARG A 119 -16.91 9.19 -17.57
C ARG A 119 -15.58 8.75 -18.20
N SER A 120 -14.88 9.67 -18.88
CA SER A 120 -13.57 9.35 -19.45
C SER A 120 -12.54 9.11 -18.36
N LYS A 121 -12.61 9.86 -17.25
CA LYS A 121 -11.74 9.64 -16.10
C LYS A 121 -11.93 8.28 -15.45
N LEU A 122 -13.14 7.76 -15.34
CA LEU A 122 -13.35 6.39 -14.86
C LEU A 122 -12.73 5.34 -15.77
N LEU A 123 -12.76 5.52 -17.09
CA LEU A 123 -12.12 4.60 -18.04
C LEU A 123 -10.58 4.65 -17.93
N GLU A 124 -10.01 5.85 -17.82
CA GLU A 124 -8.58 6.05 -17.58
C GLU A 124 -8.15 5.41 -16.26
N MET A 125 -8.90 5.65 -15.19
CA MET A 125 -8.69 5.09 -13.85
C MET A 125 -8.74 3.55 -13.88
N THR A 126 -9.76 2.96 -14.51
CA THR A 126 -9.89 1.50 -14.61
C THR A 126 -8.70 0.89 -15.37
N THR A 127 -8.23 1.57 -16.42
CA THR A 127 -7.06 1.12 -17.19
C THR A 127 -5.79 1.22 -16.36
N ALA A 128 -5.59 2.34 -15.65
CA ALA A 128 -4.45 2.52 -14.76
C ALA A 128 -4.44 1.50 -13.62
N ALA A 129 -5.59 1.23 -13.00
CA ALA A 129 -5.74 0.24 -11.94
C ALA A 129 -5.37 -1.17 -12.44
N ARG A 130 -5.86 -1.59 -13.62
CA ARG A 130 -5.46 -2.88 -14.21
C ARG A 130 -3.96 -2.99 -14.46
N ASN A 131 -3.35 -1.93 -14.99
CA ASN A 131 -1.91 -1.91 -15.26
C ASN A 131 -1.09 -1.94 -13.96
N SER A 132 -1.53 -1.20 -12.93
CA SER A 132 -0.94 -1.24 -11.59
C SER A 132 -1.04 -2.64 -10.99
N ASN A 133 -2.23 -3.24 -11.00
CA ASN A 133 -2.46 -4.59 -10.48
C ASN A 133 -1.59 -5.63 -11.18
N ALA A 134 -1.40 -5.54 -12.49
CA ALA A 134 -0.52 -6.44 -13.23
C ALA A 134 0.95 -6.35 -12.78
N ARG A 135 1.45 -5.13 -12.50
CA ARG A 135 2.83 -4.93 -11.99
C ARG A 135 2.97 -5.43 -10.55
N ILE A 136 1.97 -5.20 -9.71
CA ILE A 136 1.92 -5.71 -8.34
C ILE A 136 1.90 -7.24 -8.34
N ASP A 137 1.13 -7.84 -9.24
CA ASP A 137 1.06 -9.29 -9.46
C ASP A 137 2.39 -9.87 -9.96
N GLU A 138 3.08 -9.18 -10.87
CA GLU A 138 4.42 -9.55 -11.35
C GLU A 138 5.45 -9.50 -10.23
N TYR A 139 5.32 -8.54 -9.32
CA TYR A 139 6.11 -8.48 -8.10
C TYR A 139 5.77 -9.61 -7.10
N GLY A 140 4.63 -10.28 -7.26
CA GLY A 140 4.23 -11.44 -6.47
C GLY A 140 3.30 -11.13 -5.29
N MET A 141 2.81 -9.90 -5.19
CA MET A 141 1.80 -9.51 -4.19
C MET A 141 0.39 -9.66 -4.77
N LYS A 142 -0.04 -10.91 -5.05
CA LYS A 142 -1.31 -11.21 -5.74
C LYS A 142 -2.54 -10.61 -5.06
N ARG A 143 -2.62 -10.62 -3.72
CA ARG A 143 -3.71 -9.96 -2.99
C ARG A 143 -3.60 -8.46 -2.99
N CYS A 144 -2.45 -7.87 -3.23
CA CYS A 144 -2.34 -6.43 -3.46
C CYS A 144 -2.61 -6.06 -4.92
N GLY A 145 -2.64 -7.03 -5.83
CA GLY A 145 -2.87 -6.83 -7.25
C GLY A 145 -4.27 -7.26 -7.63
N SER A 146 -4.38 -8.34 -8.38
CA SER A 146 -5.66 -8.77 -8.98
C SER A 146 -6.61 -9.50 -8.01
N GLU A 147 -6.15 -9.95 -6.84
CA GLU A 147 -6.98 -10.71 -5.87
C GLU A 147 -7.61 -9.83 -4.76
N GLN A 148 -7.64 -8.51 -4.90
CA GLN A 148 -8.28 -7.57 -3.94
C GLN A 148 -9.82 -7.61 -3.92
N ALA A 149 -10.42 -8.51 -4.70
CA ALA A 149 -11.85 -8.51 -5.06
C ALA A 149 -12.79 -8.99 -3.94
#